data_AF-A0A0B1S4W8-F1
#
_entry.id   AF-A0A0B1S4W8-F1
#
_cell.length_a   1.000
_cell.length_b   1.000
_cell.length_c   1.000
_cell.angle_alpha   90.00
_cell.angle_beta   90.00
_cell.angle_gamma   90.00
#
_symmetry.space_group_name_H-M   'P 1'
#
loop_
_entity.id
_entity.type
_entity.pdbx_description
1 polymer ?
#
loop_
_entity_poly.entity_id
_entity_poly.type
_entity_poly.pdbx_seq_one_letter_code
_entity_poly.pdbx_strand_id
1 'polypeptide(L)'
;MANANRFRSTFPSSGRFTGSWLGDNSAIWEDLQAAVIGAQEFNMFGIPYIGSDICGFNGQTNEELCLRWQQMGAFHTFMRNHNTPTPEPQDPAQWDSVAKATIKANTFRYRYLPYLYRYQYVVVMTNIMLGRVQCNSTSSRKHYRWIAVK
;
A
#
# COMPACT_ATOMS: atom_id res chain seq x y z
N MET A 1 -12.52 14.47 -9.36
CA MET A 1 -11.44 14.19 -10.33
C MET A 1 -10.62 13.01 -9.83
N ALA A 2 -10.89 11.76 -10.25
CA ALA A 2 -10.05 10.60 -9.94
C ALA A 2 -10.37 9.40 -10.85
N ASN A 3 -10.28 9.58 -12.18
CA ASN A 3 -10.14 8.43 -13.07
C ASN A 3 -8.67 7.98 -13.06
N ALA A 4 -8.22 7.47 -11.92
CA ALA A 4 -7.07 6.58 -11.92
C ALA A 4 -7.59 5.24 -12.46
N ASN A 5 -7.32 4.95 -13.74
CA ASN A 5 -7.55 3.63 -14.33
C ASN A 5 -6.88 2.59 -13.44
N ARG A 6 -7.69 1.91 -12.63
CA ARG A 6 -7.29 0.84 -11.72
C ARG A 6 -8.21 -0.33 -12.03
N PHE A 7 -7.63 -1.49 -12.30
CA PHE A 7 -8.40 -2.70 -12.56
C PHE A 7 -8.27 -3.67 -11.39
N ARG A 8 -9.39 -4.31 -11.04
CA ARG A 8 -9.44 -5.40 -10.06
C ARG A 8 -8.81 -6.67 -10.63
N SER A 9 -9.18 -7.02 -11.86
CA SER A 9 -8.58 -8.14 -12.59
C SER A 9 -7.27 -7.71 -13.25
N THR A 10 -6.25 -8.56 -13.16
CA THR A 10 -4.94 -8.32 -13.77
C THR A 10 -4.38 -9.61 -14.35
N PHE A 11 -3.52 -9.49 -15.36
CA PHE A 11 -2.76 -10.57 -15.99
C PHE A 11 -1.31 -10.09 -16.18
N PRO A 12 -0.31 -10.97 -16.38
CA PRO A 12 1.04 -10.52 -16.74
C PRO A 12 1.00 -9.47 -17.86
N SER A 13 1.74 -8.37 -17.67
CA SER A 13 1.75 -7.13 -18.47
C SER A 13 0.69 -6.07 -18.16
N SER A 14 -0.36 -6.33 -17.36
CA SER A 14 -1.37 -5.32 -17.02
C SER A 14 -0.78 -4.05 -16.39
N GLY A 15 0.32 -4.18 -15.63
CA GLY A 15 1.02 -3.06 -14.99
C GLY A 15 1.58 -2.00 -15.93
N ARG A 16 1.64 -2.28 -17.24
CA ARG A 16 1.99 -1.29 -18.28
C ARG A 16 0.91 -0.25 -18.51
N PHE A 17 -0.35 -0.61 -18.23
CA PHE A 17 -1.52 0.19 -18.58
C PHE A 17 -2.26 0.73 -17.35
N THR A 18 -2.14 0.06 -16.21
CA THR A 18 -2.96 0.35 -15.03
C THR A 18 -2.22 -0.01 -13.74
N GLY A 19 -2.62 0.62 -12.64
CA GLY A 19 -2.37 0.06 -11.31
C GLY A 19 -3.48 -0.87 -10.86
N SER A 20 -3.34 -1.42 -9.66
CA SER A 20 -4.39 -2.26 -9.06
C SER A 20 -4.56 -1.93 -7.59
N TRP A 21 -5.54 -2.56 -6.96
CA TRP A 21 -5.69 -2.61 -5.51
C TRP A 21 -5.97 -4.06 -5.12
N LEU A 22 -5.74 -4.40 -3.85
CA LEU A 22 -5.81 -5.80 -3.40
C LEU A 22 -7.24 -6.38 -3.30
N GLY A 23 -8.25 -5.64 -3.75
CA GLY A 23 -9.65 -6.08 -3.75
C GLY A 23 -10.37 -5.83 -2.43
N ASP A 24 -11.44 -6.60 -2.22
CA ASP A 24 -12.41 -6.45 -1.14
C ASP A 24 -11.90 -7.14 0.14
N ASN A 25 -10.96 -6.50 0.84
CA ASN A 25 -10.43 -6.98 2.12
C ASN A 25 -11.43 -6.77 3.27
N SER A 26 -11.16 -7.37 4.43
CA SER A 26 -11.95 -7.27 5.66
C SER A 26 -11.22 -6.44 6.72
N ALA A 27 -11.98 -5.79 7.60
CA ALA A 27 -11.47 -5.01 8.73
C ALA A 27 -10.96 -5.90 9.87
N ILE A 28 -9.96 -6.74 9.58
CA ILE A 28 -9.31 -7.67 10.51
C ILE A 28 -7.77 -7.55 10.43
N TRP A 29 -7.06 -8.01 11.46
CA TRP A 29 -5.60 -7.89 11.55
C TRP A 29 -4.86 -8.75 10.52
N GLU A 30 -5.43 -9.90 10.17
CA GLU A 30 -4.90 -10.82 9.17
C GLU A 30 -4.81 -10.14 7.79
N ASP A 31 -5.82 -9.35 7.45
CA ASP A 31 -5.86 -8.63 6.16
C ASP A 31 -4.92 -7.42 6.15
N LEU A 32 -4.66 -6.79 7.30
CA LEU A 32 -3.59 -5.80 7.43
C LEU A 32 -2.22 -6.43 7.13
N GLN A 33 -1.97 -7.65 7.63
CA GLN A 33 -0.74 -8.38 7.33
C GLN A 33 -0.69 -8.80 5.86
N ALA A 34 -1.79 -9.32 5.32
CA ALA A 34 -1.89 -9.72 3.92
C ALA A 34 -1.67 -8.54 2.96
N ALA A 35 -2.06 -7.31 3.34
CA ALA A 35 -1.83 -6.11 2.55
C ALA A 35 -0.33 -5.85 2.28
N VAL A 36 0.54 -6.15 3.24
CA VAL A 36 2.00 -6.01 3.09
C VAL A 36 2.55 -7.07 2.13
N ILE A 37 2.04 -8.30 2.21
CA ILE A 37 2.44 -9.41 1.34
C ILE A 37 1.97 -9.15 -0.09
N GLY A 38 0.69 -8.85 -0.28
CA GLY A 38 0.11 -8.59 -1.59
C GLY A 38 0.77 -7.40 -2.31
N ALA A 39 1.14 -6.34 -1.58
CA ALA A 39 1.90 -5.24 -2.17
C ALA A 39 3.28 -5.71 -2.71
N GLN A 40 3.97 -6.62 -2.03
CA GLN A 40 5.25 -7.17 -2.50
C GLN A 40 5.07 -8.09 -3.70
N GLU A 41 4.05 -8.95 -3.68
CA GLU A 41 3.73 -9.87 -4.78
C GLU A 41 3.40 -9.11 -6.07
N PHE A 42 2.57 -8.06 -5.99
CA PHE A 42 2.25 -7.24 -7.17
C PHE A 42 3.45 -6.48 -7.73
N ASN A 43 4.41 -6.10 -6.87
CA ASN A 43 5.70 -5.60 -7.36
C ASN A 43 6.44 -6.67 -8.18
N MET A 44 6.40 -7.94 -7.75
CA MET A 44 6.95 -9.07 -8.52
C MET A 44 6.21 -9.34 -9.82
N PHE A 45 4.90 -9.10 -9.86
CA PHE A 45 4.09 -9.20 -11.08
C PHE A 45 4.24 -8.00 -12.03
N GLY A 46 5.07 -7.01 -11.67
CA GLY A 46 5.31 -5.82 -12.48
C GLY A 46 4.18 -4.79 -12.43
N ILE A 47 3.42 -4.76 -11.33
CA ILE A 47 2.33 -3.80 -11.07
C ILE A 47 2.69 -2.98 -9.82
N PRO A 48 3.56 -1.96 -9.95
CA PRO A 48 4.12 -1.22 -8.82
C PRO A 48 3.14 -0.27 -8.15
N TYR A 49 2.08 0.17 -8.86
CA TYR A 49 1.06 1.07 -8.31
C TYR A 49 -0.07 0.23 -7.68
N ILE A 50 0.10 -0.08 -6.38
CA ILE A 50 -0.69 -1.07 -5.62
C ILE A 50 -0.89 -0.61 -4.17
N GLY A 51 -2.00 -1.05 -3.57
CA GLY A 51 -2.30 -0.89 -2.14
C GLY A 51 -3.60 -1.59 -1.76
N SER A 52 -3.83 -1.75 -0.45
CA SER A 52 -5.11 -2.25 0.09
C SER A 52 -6.09 -1.10 0.36
N ASP A 53 -7.35 -1.47 0.62
CA ASP A 53 -8.30 -0.55 1.25
C ASP A 53 -7.97 -0.39 2.72
N ILE A 54 -7.53 0.82 3.08
CA ILE A 54 -7.07 1.15 4.42
C ILE A 54 -8.24 1.11 5.38
N CYS A 55 -8.00 0.51 6.56
CA CYS A 55 -8.97 0.19 7.62
C CYS A 55 -9.92 -0.99 7.31
N GLY A 56 -9.85 -1.55 6.10
CA GLY A 56 -10.63 -2.70 5.64
C GLY A 56 -11.91 -2.30 4.90
N PHE A 57 -12.26 -3.02 3.83
CA PHE A 57 -13.45 -2.72 3.02
C PHE A 57 -14.73 -3.34 3.61
N ASN A 58 -14.65 -4.61 4.04
CA ASN A 58 -15.76 -5.37 4.61
C ASN A 58 -15.71 -5.37 6.14
N GLY A 59 -16.89 -5.23 6.76
CA GLY A 59 -17.04 -5.27 8.21
C GLY A 59 -16.72 -3.93 8.89
N GLN A 60 -16.98 -3.86 10.20
CA GLN A 60 -16.76 -2.66 10.98
C GLN A 60 -15.33 -2.67 11.56
N THR A 61 -14.54 -1.66 11.20
CA THR A 61 -13.21 -1.45 11.77
C THR A 61 -13.30 -0.93 13.21
N ASN A 62 -12.18 -0.95 13.92
CA ASN A 62 -12.04 -0.30 15.22
C ASN A 62 -10.90 0.72 15.19
N GLU A 63 -10.89 1.60 16.20
CA GLU A 63 -9.95 2.72 16.29
C GLU A 63 -8.48 2.26 16.20
N GLU A 64 -8.11 1.21 16.94
CA GLU A 64 -6.72 0.72 16.95
C GLU A 64 -6.30 0.13 15.61
N LEU A 65 -7.14 -0.73 15.02
CA LEU A 65 -6.88 -1.34 13.72
C LEU A 65 -6.74 -0.27 12.64
N CYS A 66 -7.68 0.67 12.57
CA CYS A 66 -7.65 1.73 11.57
C CYS A 66 -6.43 2.66 11.77
N LEU A 67 -6.05 2.95 13.01
CA LEU A 67 -4.83 3.70 13.32
C LEU A 67 -3.58 3.02 12.75
N ARG A 68 -3.42 1.70 13.01
CA ARG A 68 -2.28 0.93 12.49
C ARG A 68 -2.31 0.83 10.97
N TRP A 69 -3.49 0.69 10.38
CA TRP A 69 -3.64 0.61 8.95
C TRP A 69 -3.29 1.93 8.27
N GLN A 70 -3.65 3.08 8.83
CA GLN A 70 -3.24 4.39 8.28
C GLN A 70 -1.72 4.58 8.32
N GLN A 71 -1.07 4.13 9.41
CA GLN A 71 0.40 4.17 9.52
C GLN A 71 1.08 3.32 8.45
N MET A 72 0.60 2.10 8.22
CA MET A 72 1.14 1.19 7.20
C MET A 72 0.79 1.66 5.78
N GLY A 73 -0.46 2.05 5.56
CA GLY A 73 -1.01 2.46 4.26
C GLY A 73 -0.35 3.71 3.69
N ALA A 74 0.22 4.58 4.53
CA ALA A 74 1.04 5.70 4.09
C ALA A 74 2.27 5.28 3.26
N PHE A 75 2.69 4.01 3.33
CA PHE A 75 3.78 3.44 2.53
C PHE A 75 3.32 2.74 1.25
N HIS A 76 2.01 2.52 1.03
CA HIS A 76 1.53 2.00 -0.25
C HIS A 76 1.77 3.00 -1.37
N THR A 77 2.13 2.54 -2.56
CA THR A 77 2.25 3.42 -3.73
C THR A 77 0.88 3.99 -4.09
N PHE A 78 -0.16 3.17 -4.00
CA PHE A 78 -1.55 3.56 -4.08
C PHE A 78 -2.20 3.59 -2.67
N MET A 79 -2.43 4.78 -2.12
CA MET A 79 -3.01 4.98 -0.79
C MET A 79 -4.48 5.40 -0.91
N ARG A 80 -5.41 4.56 -0.40
CA ARG A 80 -6.86 4.84 -0.38
C ARG A 80 -7.49 4.28 0.89
N ASN A 81 -8.35 5.07 1.52
CA ASN A 81 -9.34 4.58 2.49
C ASN A 81 -10.67 4.40 1.74
N HIS A 82 -11.24 3.20 1.80
CA HIS A 82 -12.48 2.85 1.12
C HIS A 82 -13.25 1.86 1.97
N ASN A 83 -14.56 2.03 2.03
CA ASN A 83 -15.46 1.23 2.85
C ASN A 83 -16.65 0.76 2.02
N THR A 84 -17.31 -0.30 2.48
CA THR A 84 -18.67 -0.63 2.06
C THR A 84 -19.67 0.44 2.54
N PRO A 85 -20.87 0.55 1.94
CA PRO A 85 -21.86 1.56 2.34
C PRO A 85 -22.53 1.33 3.70
N THR A 86 -22.42 0.12 4.26
CA THR A 86 -23.20 -0.31 5.43
C THR A 86 -22.55 -0.07 6.79
N PRO A 87 -21.21 -0.16 6.98
CA PRO A 87 -20.59 0.10 8.27
C PRO A 87 -20.49 1.60 8.56
N GLU A 88 -20.19 1.92 9.82
CA GLU A 88 -19.87 3.29 10.23
C GLU A 88 -18.73 3.89 9.36
N PRO A 89 -18.73 5.22 9.16
CA PRO A 89 -17.64 5.90 8.49
C PRO A 89 -16.29 5.59 9.15
N GLN A 90 -15.24 5.47 8.34
CA GLN A 90 -13.88 5.14 8.81
C GLN A 90 -12.80 6.06 8.23
N ASP A 91 -13.18 7.26 7.78
CA ASP A 91 -12.22 8.23 7.31
C ASP A 91 -11.29 8.70 8.45
N PRO A 92 -10.12 9.27 8.14
CA PRO A 92 -9.12 9.60 9.16
C PRO A 92 -9.60 10.56 10.26
N ALA A 93 -10.68 11.33 10.04
CA ALA A 93 -11.19 12.29 11.01
C ALA A 93 -12.21 11.68 12.00
N GLN A 94 -12.60 10.42 11.83
CA GLN A 94 -13.57 9.74 12.69
C GLN A 94 -13.09 9.58 14.13
N TRP A 95 -11.78 9.39 14.33
CA TRP A 95 -11.17 9.27 15.64
C TRP A 95 -9.97 10.21 15.76
N ASP A 96 -9.85 10.90 16.90
CA ASP A 96 -8.74 11.82 17.17
C ASP A 96 -7.38 11.12 17.14
N SER A 97 -7.30 9.87 17.60
CA SER A 97 -6.05 9.10 17.61
C SER A 97 -5.61 8.71 16.19
N VAL A 98 -6.57 8.28 15.35
CA VAL A 98 -6.38 7.95 13.94
C VAL A 98 -5.99 9.19 13.16
N ALA A 99 -6.64 10.33 13.41
CA ALA A 99 -6.30 11.61 12.78
C ALA A 99 -4.84 12.00 13.07
N LYS A 100 -4.42 11.98 14.34
CA LYS A 100 -3.05 12.31 14.76
C LYS A 100 -2.02 11.37 14.12
N ALA A 101 -2.30 10.06 14.10
CA ALA A 101 -1.42 9.09 13.47
C ALA A 101 -1.33 9.29 11.95
N THR A 102 -2.47 9.53 11.30
CA THR A 102 -2.56 9.76 9.85
C THR A 102 -1.83 11.02 9.44
N ILE A 103 -1.97 12.12 10.20
CA ILE A 103 -1.23 13.37 9.95
C ILE A 103 0.28 13.08 9.98
N LYS A 104 0.77 12.42 11.03
CA LYS A 104 2.20 12.11 11.15
C LYS A 104 2.71 11.24 9.99
N ALA A 105 1.98 10.19 9.64
CA ALA A 105 2.33 9.27 8.56
C ALA A 105 2.28 9.96 7.18
N ASN A 106 1.26 10.78 6.93
CA ASN A 106 1.12 11.52 5.69
C ASN A 106 2.13 12.65 5.57
N THR A 107 2.46 13.37 6.64
CA THR A 107 3.54 14.36 6.59
C THR A 107 4.86 13.73 6.15
N PHE A 108 5.16 12.51 6.63
CA PHE A 108 6.30 11.74 6.12
C PHE A 108 6.12 11.41 4.64
N ARG A 109 5.00 10.79 4.25
CA ARG A 109 4.72 10.41 2.85
C ARG A 109 4.87 11.59 1.89
N TYR A 110 4.24 12.72 2.19
CA TYR A 110 4.25 13.91 1.34
C TYR A 110 5.64 14.58 1.30
N ARG A 111 6.42 14.51 2.39
CA ARG A 111 7.83 14.93 2.37
C ARG A 111 8.68 14.08 1.41
N TYR A 112 8.40 12.78 1.31
CA TYR A 112 9.11 11.85 0.42
C TYR A 112 8.38 11.60 -0.91
N LEU A 113 7.35 12.36 -1.24
CA LEU A 113 6.62 12.22 -2.50
C LEU A 113 7.53 12.37 -3.74
N PRO A 114 8.54 13.29 -3.77
CA PRO A 114 9.47 13.35 -4.89
C PRO A 114 10.28 12.07 -5.08
N TYR A 115 10.63 11.41 -3.98
CA TYR A 115 11.31 10.12 -4.01
C TYR A 115 10.38 9.06 -4.61
N LEU A 116 9.16 8.90 -4.08
CA LEU A 116 8.16 7.96 -4.60
C LEU A 116 7.89 8.16 -6.11
N TYR A 117 7.79 9.42 -6.56
CA TYR A 117 7.60 9.75 -7.97
C TYR A 117 8.81 9.34 -8.83
N ARG A 118 10.03 9.65 -8.36
CA ARG A 118 11.27 9.21 -9.05
C ARG A 118 11.33 7.70 -9.18
N TYR A 119 10.93 6.95 -8.14
CA TYR A 119 10.84 5.49 -8.19
C TYR A 119 9.88 5.00 -9.26
N GLN A 120 8.67 5.55 -9.30
CA GLN A 120 7.69 5.19 -10.31
C GLN A 120 8.21 5.49 -11.73
N TYR A 121 8.89 6.61 -11.92
CA TYR A 121 9.54 6.96 -13.19
C TYR A 121 10.59 5.91 -13.59
N VAL A 122 11.49 5.53 -12.67
CA VAL A 122 12.53 4.51 -12.94
C VAL A 122 11.90 3.17 -13.32
N VAL A 123 10.83 2.73 -12.64
CA VAL A 123 10.15 1.47 -12.96
C VAL A 123 9.62 1.47 -14.38
N VAL A 124 8.95 2.57 -14.77
CA VAL A 124 8.39 2.71 -16.12
C VAL A 124 9.49 2.71 -17.18
N MET A 125 10.63 3.36 -16.92
CA MET A 125 11.72 3.48 -17.90
C MET A 125 12.61 2.24 -17.99
N THR A 126 12.81 1.52 -16.89
CA THR A 126 13.82 0.45 -16.79
C THR A 126 13.23 -0.95 -16.60
N ASN A 127 11.92 -1.08 -16.38
CA ASN A 127 11.25 -2.32 -15.97
C ASN A 127 11.84 -2.95 -14.69
N ILE A 128 12.50 -2.17 -13.83
CA ILE A 128 13.00 -2.63 -12.53
C ILE A 128 11.88 -2.52 -11.48
N MET A 129 11.68 -3.57 -10.68
CA MET A 129 10.68 -3.58 -9.59
C MET A 129 10.97 -2.55 -8.49
N LEU A 130 9.91 -2.00 -7.89
CA LEU A 130 9.99 -1.28 -6.62
C LEU A 130 10.16 -2.27 -5.46
N GLY A 131 11.06 -1.95 -4.53
CA GLY A 131 11.24 -2.75 -3.31
C GLY A 131 11.83 -4.13 -3.58
N ARG A 132 13.05 -4.19 -4.13
CA ARG A 132 13.80 -5.45 -4.22
C ARG A 132 13.98 -6.05 -2.83
N VAL A 133 13.33 -7.17 -2.56
CA VAL A 133 13.74 -8.06 -1.47
C VAL A 133 15.02 -8.74 -1.93
N GLN A 134 16.17 -8.25 -1.45
CA GLN A 134 17.43 -8.92 -1.70
C GLN A 134 17.53 -10.13 -0.76
N CYS A 135 17.22 -11.31 -1.28
CA CYS A 135 17.53 -12.56 -0.59
C CYS A 135 19.04 -12.82 -0.74
N ASN A 136 19.82 -12.52 0.29
CA ASN A 136 21.26 -12.71 0.25
C ASN A 136 21.57 -14.21 0.40
N SER A 137 22.01 -14.89 -0.66
CA SER A 137 22.24 -16.34 -0.70
C SER A 137 23.43 -16.83 0.15
N THR A 138 24.14 -15.91 0.82
CA THR A 138 25.43 -16.19 1.50
C THR A 138 25.38 -16.13 3.03
N SER A 139 24.21 -15.97 3.66
CA SER A 139 24.11 -15.93 5.12
C SER A 139 23.01 -16.86 5.65
N SER A 140 23.38 -17.76 6.56
CA SER A 140 22.49 -18.67 7.31
C SER A 140 21.51 -17.95 8.25
N ARG A 141 21.50 -16.60 8.27
CA ARG A 141 20.50 -15.81 8.98
C ARG A 141 19.72 -14.94 7.98
N LYS A 142 18.46 -15.31 7.74
CA LYS A 142 17.50 -14.53 6.94
C LYS A 142 17.23 -13.18 7.61
N HIS A 143 18.04 -12.17 7.30
CA HIS A 143 17.80 -10.78 7.71
C HIS A 143 17.25 -10.00 6.51
N TYR A 144 16.00 -9.55 6.62
CA TYR A 144 15.40 -8.63 5.67
C TYR A 144 16.00 -7.23 5.92
N ARG A 145 16.71 -6.67 4.94
CA ARG A 145 17.30 -5.32 5.05
C ARG A 145 16.67 -4.41 4.00
N TRP A 146 15.92 -3.42 4.45
CA TRP A 146 15.39 -2.35 3.60
C TRP A 146 16.53 -1.42 3.20
N ILE A 147 16.89 -1.40 1.92
CA ILE A 147 17.86 -0.44 1.39
C ILE A 147 17.15 0.44 0.37
N ALA A 148 17.04 1.73 0.70
CA ALA A 148 16.77 2.78 -0.26
C ALA A 148 17.93 2.85 -1.27
N VAL A 149 17.63 2.79 -2.56
CA VAL A 149 18.63 2.92 -3.63
C VAL A 149 19.26 4.32 -3.48
N LYS A 150 20.55 4.37 -3.18
CA LYS A 150 21.35 5.60 -3.20
C LYS A 150 21.41 6.16 -4.63
#